data_AF-A0A1S9ZPU1-F1
#
_entry.id   AF-A0A1S9ZPU1-F1
#
_cell.length_a   1.000
_cell.length_b   1.000
_cell.length_c   1.000
_cell.angle_alpha   90.00
_cell.angle_beta   90.00
_cell.angle_gamma   90.00
#
_symmetry.space_group_name_H-M   'P 1'
#
loop_
_entity.id
_entity.type
_entity.pdbx_description
1 polymer ?
#
loop_
_entity_poly.entity_id
_entity_poly.type
_entity_poly.pdbx_seq_one_letter_code
_entity_poly.pdbx_strand_id
1 'polypeptide(L)'
;MIQIKDFYTSPAFADAIVKCNMTHSMSTKGNYWDNAPTERLFRSFKTEWVPKLGYENIHEANTDLARYLLGYYSQIRPHSFNNYLSPAKKNDSFLIKPS
;
A
#
# COMPACT_ATOMS: atom_id res chain seq x y z
N MET A 1 -14.62 -6.06 -6.85
CA MET A 1 -14.31 -4.66 -7.19
C MET A 1 -15.42 -3.67 -6.79
N ILE A 2 -16.70 -4.06 -6.75
CA ILE A 2 -17.82 -3.17 -6.37
C ILE A 2 -17.83 -2.83 -4.87
N GLN A 3 -17.66 -3.83 -3.99
CA GLN A 3 -17.76 -3.68 -2.53
C GLN A 3 -16.76 -2.71 -1.88
N ILE A 4 -15.59 -2.49 -2.50
CA ILE A 4 -14.54 -1.64 -1.92
C ILE A 4 -14.86 -0.15 -2.15
N LYS A 5 -15.54 0.18 -3.25
CA LYS A 5 -15.86 1.56 -3.61
C LYS A 5 -16.90 2.16 -2.66
N ASP A 6 -17.90 1.36 -2.30
CA ASP A 6 -19.01 1.80 -1.45
C ASP A 6 -18.52 2.19 -0.04
N PHE A 7 -17.52 1.48 0.48
CA PHE A 7 -16.87 1.81 1.75
C PHE A 7 -16.17 3.17 1.69
N TYR A 8 -15.36 3.41 0.66
CA TYR A 8 -14.61 4.67 0.50
C TYR A 8 -15.50 5.87 0.18
N THR A 9 -16.73 5.65 -0.31
CA THR A 9 -17.72 6.73 -0.50
C THR A 9 -18.69 6.90 0.68
N SER A 10 -18.52 6.14 1.76
CA SER A 10 -19.44 6.20 2.91
C SER A 10 -19.27 7.51 3.70
N PRO A 11 -20.36 8.05 4.31
CA PRO A 11 -20.28 9.23 5.16
C PRO A 11 -19.31 9.06 6.33
N ALA A 12 -19.28 7.88 6.95
CA ALA A 12 -18.38 7.57 8.06
C ALA A 12 -16.90 7.69 7.66
N PHE A 13 -16.54 7.26 6.44
CA PHE A 13 -15.17 7.39 5.94
C PHE A 13 -14.84 8.86 5.62
N ALA A 14 -15.76 9.60 5.02
CA ALA A 14 -15.59 11.03 4.76
C ALA A 14 -15.37 11.84 6.04
N ASP A 15 -16.16 11.57 7.09
CA ASP A 15 -16.01 12.23 8.40
C ASP A 15 -14.64 11.94 9.04
N ALA A 16 -14.13 10.72 8.88
CA ALA A 16 -12.81 10.35 9.37
C ALA A 16 -11.69 11.13 8.65
N ILE A 17 -11.81 11.29 7.33
CA ILE A 17 -10.85 12.08 6.53
C ILE A 17 -10.82 13.54 6.99
N VAL A 18 -12.00 14.15 7.19
CA VAL A 18 -12.11 15.55 7.66
C VAL A 18 -11.47 15.71 9.03
N LYS A 19 -11.72 14.77 9.96
CA LYS A 19 -11.09 14.79 11.29
C LYS A 19 -9.56 14.70 11.25
N CYS A 20 -9.01 14.04 10.24
CA CYS A 20 -7.57 13.91 10.02
C CYS A 20 -6.97 15.08 9.22
N ASN A 21 -7.74 16.12 8.87
CA ASN A 21 -7.32 17.22 7.99
C ASN A 21 -6.74 16.74 6.65
N MET A 22 -7.27 15.64 6.12
CA MET A 22 -6.85 15.08 4.83
C MET A 22 -7.81 15.48 3.71
N THR A 23 -7.32 15.55 2.48
CA THR A 23 -8.17 15.75 1.30
C THR A 23 -8.51 14.41 0.68
N HIS A 24 -9.80 14.13 0.52
CA HIS A 24 -10.25 12.92 -0.16
C HIS A 24 -10.04 13.06 -1.67
N SER A 25 -9.18 12.22 -2.26
CA SER A 25 -8.99 12.15 -3.71
C SER A 25 -9.57 10.83 -4.21
N MET A 26 -10.59 10.91 -5.05
CA MET A 26 -11.16 9.75 -5.74
C MET A 26 -10.72 9.81 -7.19
N SER A 27 -9.89 8.86 -7.60
CA SER A 27 -9.45 8.74 -8.98
C SER A 27 -10.65 8.57 -9.91
N THR A 28 -10.65 9.27 -11.05
CA THR A 28 -11.72 9.16 -12.05
C THR A 28 -11.69 7.79 -12.70
N LYS A 29 -12.85 7.30 -13.15
CA LYS A 29 -12.96 6.02 -13.87
C LYS A 29 -12.05 6.08 -15.11
N GLY A 30 -10.98 5.29 -15.11
CA GLY A 30 -10.03 5.19 -16.24
C GLY A 30 -8.60 5.67 -15.93
N ASN A 31 -8.35 6.32 -14.78
CA ASN A 31 -6.98 6.65 -14.38
C ASN A 31 -6.34 5.46 -13.62
N TYR A 32 -5.76 4.53 -14.38
CA TYR A 32 -5.09 3.34 -13.85
C TYR A 32 -3.72 3.65 -13.23
N TRP A 33 -3.14 4.82 -13.50
CA TRP A 33 -1.82 5.20 -13.02
C TRP A 33 -1.79 5.44 -11.51
N ASP A 34 -2.86 6.04 -10.97
CA ASP A 34 -2.97 6.30 -9.52
C ASP A 34 -2.98 5.01 -8.71
N ASN A 35 -3.56 3.93 -9.26
CA ASN A 35 -3.64 2.63 -8.60
C ASN A 35 -2.42 1.74 -8.86
N ALA A 36 -1.60 2.06 -9.87
CA ALA A 36 -0.47 1.23 -10.28
C ALA A 36 0.53 0.88 -9.15
N PRO A 37 0.86 1.80 -8.20
CA PRO A 37 1.73 1.47 -7.07
C PRO A 37 1.11 0.41 -6.15
N THR A 38 -0.18 0.56 -5.83
CA THR A 38 -0.94 -0.34 -4.97
C THR A 38 -1.10 -1.72 -5.63
N GLU A 39 -1.43 -1.77 -6.92
CA GLU A 39 -1.51 -3.02 -7.67
C GLU A 39 -0.16 -3.74 -7.72
N ARG A 40 0.93 -3.00 -7.94
CA ARG A 40 2.28 -3.58 -7.94
C ARG A 40 2.65 -4.15 -6.56
N LEU A 41 2.28 -3.47 -5.48
CA LEU A 41 2.47 -3.97 -4.11
C LEU A 41 1.74 -5.31 -3.92
N PHE A 42 0.44 -5.37 -4.22
CA PHE A 42 -0.35 -6.58 -4.02
C PHE A 42 0.04 -7.72 -4.96
N ARG A 43 0.40 -7.41 -6.20
CA ARG A 43 0.90 -8.40 -7.16
C ARG A 43 2.11 -9.11 -6.58
N SER A 44 3.10 -8.34 -6.14
CA SER A 44 4.34 -8.91 -5.60
C SER A 44 4.14 -9.66 -4.29
N PHE A 45 3.28 -9.17 -3.41
CA PHE A 45 2.92 -9.90 -2.19
C PHE A 45 2.39 -11.30 -2.52
N LYS A 46 1.45 -11.38 -3.46
CA LYS A 46 0.83 -12.65 -3.87
C LYS A 46 1.79 -13.59 -4.58
N THR A 47 2.77 -13.09 -5.33
CA THR A 47 3.70 -13.93 -6.09
C THR A 47 4.94 -14.33 -5.33
N GLU A 48 5.45 -13.46 -4.45
CA GLU A 48 6.75 -13.62 -3.80
C GLU A 48 6.63 -14.11 -2.34
N TRP A 49 5.51 -13.83 -1.67
CA TRP A 49 5.41 -14.00 -0.21
C TRP A 49 4.29 -14.96 0.23
N VAL A 50 3.17 -15.00 -0.49
CA VAL A 50 2.06 -15.89 -0.15
C VAL A 50 2.46 -17.36 -0.41
N PRO A 51 2.28 -18.27 0.58
CA PRO A 51 2.55 -19.69 0.38
C PRO A 51 1.68 -20.29 -0.74
N LYS A 52 2.22 -21.26 -1.49
CA LYS A 52 1.50 -21.90 -2.60
C LYS A 52 0.21 -22.60 -2.18
N LEU A 53 0.17 -23.09 -0.94
CA LEU A 53 -1.00 -23.77 -0.36
C LEU A 53 -1.95 -22.78 0.36
N GLY A 54 -1.62 -21.48 0.39
CA GLY A 54 -2.35 -20.48 1.16
C GLY A 54 -1.98 -20.49 2.64
N TYR A 55 -2.81 -19.80 3.44
CA TYR A 55 -2.69 -19.74 4.89
C TYR A 55 -3.76 -20.62 5.54
N GLU A 56 -3.43 -21.24 6.67
CA GLU A 56 -4.37 -22.11 7.40
C GLU A 56 -5.43 -21.29 8.15
N ASN A 57 -5.06 -20.10 8.61
CA ASN A 57 -5.95 -19.20 9.34
C ASN A 57 -5.60 -17.72 9.12
N ILE A 58 -6.51 -16.84 9.54
CA ILE A 58 -6.36 -15.39 9.36
C ILE A 58 -5.21 -14.79 10.20
N HIS A 59 -4.86 -15.41 11.33
CA HIS A 59 -3.79 -14.91 12.20
C HIS A 59 -2.43 -15.09 11.54
N GLU A 60 -2.20 -16.24 10.91
CA GLU A 60 -1.02 -16.50 10.09
C GLU A 60 -0.92 -15.49 8.94
N ALA A 61 -2.02 -15.32 8.19
CA ALA A 61 -2.08 -14.35 7.08
C ALA A 61 -1.78 -12.92 7.53
N ASN A 62 -2.32 -12.49 8.67
CA ASN A 62 -2.07 -11.16 9.23
C ASN A 62 -0.62 -10.98 9.66
N THR A 63 -0.04 -12.01 10.29
CA THR A 63 1.36 -11.97 10.74
C THR A 63 2.30 -11.90 9.55
N ASP A 64 2.07 -12.70 8.51
CA ASP A 64 2.90 -12.69 7.30
C ASP A 64 2.72 -11.43 6.47
N LEU A 65 1.50 -10.88 6.40
CA LEU A 65 1.26 -9.57 5.80
C LEU A 65 2.04 -8.48 6.53
N ALA A 66 2.05 -8.47 7.87
CA ALA A 66 2.80 -7.51 8.65
C ALA A 66 4.32 -7.67 8.43
N ARG A 67 4.84 -8.90 8.43
CA ARG A 67 6.25 -9.19 8.12
C ARG A 67 6.63 -8.71 6.72
N TYR A 68 5.76 -8.95 5.74
CA TYR A 68 5.98 -8.48 4.38
C TYR A 68 6.01 -6.96 4.30
N LEU A 69 4.98 -6.27 4.81
CA LEU A 69 4.85 -4.82 4.65
C LEU A 69 5.89 -4.04 5.46
N LEU A 70 6.00 -4.35 6.75
CA LEU A 70 6.83 -3.59 7.69
C LEU A 70 8.30 -4.02 7.65
N GLY A 71 8.55 -5.31 7.45
CA GLY A 71 9.90 -5.85 7.35
C GLY A 71 10.44 -5.74 5.94
N TYR A 72 9.95 -6.59 5.03
CA TYR A 72 10.60 -6.76 3.74
C TYR A 72 10.35 -5.60 2.76
N TYR A 73 9.08 -5.28 2.47
CA TYR A 73 8.69 -4.31 1.45
C TYR A 73 9.21 -2.91 1.76
N SER A 74 8.96 -2.40 2.97
CA SER A 74 9.33 -1.03 3.33
C SER A 74 10.84 -0.85 3.52
N GLN A 75 11.53 -1.82 4.12
CA GLN A 75 12.93 -1.64 4.55
C GLN A 75 13.95 -2.17 3.55
N ILE A 76 13.65 -3.30 2.90
CA ILE A 76 14.66 -4.09 2.16
C ILE A 76 14.43 -4.00 0.66
N ARG A 77 13.18 -4.10 0.21
CA ARG A 77 12.85 -4.30 -1.21
C ARG A 77 13.33 -3.12 -2.09
N PRO A 78 14.19 -3.35 -3.09
CA PRO A 78 14.60 -2.28 -4.00
C PRO A 78 13.52 -2.01 -5.06
N HIS A 79 13.25 -0.73 -5.34
CA HIS A 79 12.32 -0.33 -6.39
C HIS A 79 13.06 0.42 -7.49
N SER A 80 12.93 -0.02 -8.76
CA SER A 80 13.57 0.65 -9.90
C SER A 80 13.20 2.13 -10.00
N PHE A 81 11.93 2.47 -9.73
CA PHE A 81 11.43 3.85 -9.65
C PHE A 81 12.13 4.69 -8.57
N ASN A 82 12.62 4.05 -7.51
CA ASN A 82 13.32 4.71 -6.40
C ASN A 82 14.85 4.66 -6.56
N ASN A 83 15.39 4.50 -7.78
CA ASN A 83 16.82 4.27 -8.02
C ASN A 83 17.35 3.03 -7.27
N TYR A 84 16.55 1.96 -7.22
CA TYR A 84 16.84 0.72 -6.49
C TYR A 84 16.97 0.89 -4.96
N LEU A 85 16.50 2.01 -4.41
CA LEU A 85 16.34 2.17 -2.97
C LEU A 85 15.04 1.54 -2.48
N SER A 86 15.03 1.14 -1.21
CA SER A 86 13.80 0.76 -0.52
C SER A 86 12.90 1.97 -0.26
N PRO A 87 11.59 1.76 -0.07
CA PRO A 87 10.65 2.84 0.24
C PRO A 87 11.10 3.68 1.44
N ALA A 88 11.58 3.04 2.52
CA ALA A 88 12.10 3.74 3.69
C ALA A 88 13.31 4.63 3.35
N LYS A 89 14.32 4.08 2.67
CA LYS A 89 15.52 4.85 2.27
C LYS A 89 15.19 6.02 1.35
N LYS A 90 14.23 5.83 0.44
CA LYS A 90 13.78 6.88 -0.47
C LYS A 90 13.04 7.99 0.30
N ASN A 91 12.22 7.61 1.28
CA ASN A 91 11.51 8.53 2.16
C ASN A 91 12.48 9.35 3.01
N ASP A 92 13.47 8.71 3.64
CA ASP A 92 14.50 9.40 4.43
C ASP A 92 15.25 10.43 3.58
N SER A 93 15.61 10.05 2.35
CA SER A 93 16.26 10.96 1.39
C SER A 93 15.39 12.17 1.01
N PHE A 94 14.06 12.03 1.06
CA PHE A 94 13.13 13.12 0.78
C PHE A 94 13.03 14.09 1.96
N LEU A 95 13.02 13.56 3.19
CA LEU A 95 12.93 14.35 4.43
C LEU A 95 14.22 15.12 4.76
N ILE A 96 15.37 14.71 4.22
CA ILE A 96 16.67 15.34 4.48
C ILE A 96 16.97 16.53 3.55
N LYS A 97 16.20 16.74 2.46
CA LYS A 97 16.40 17.93 1.61
C LYS A 97 15.82 19.17 2.30
N PRO A 98 16.62 20.23 2.55
CA PRO A 98 16.07 21.48 3.07
C PRO A 98 15.13 22.09 2.01
N SER A 99 13.98 22.54 2.48
CA SER A 99 12.96 23.30 1.74
C SER A 99 13.50 24.65 1.24
#